data_AF-A0A832GG05-F1
#
_entry.id   AF-A0A832GG05-F1
#
_cell.length_a   1.000
_cell.length_b   1.000
_cell.length_c   1.000
_cell.angle_alpha   90.00
_cell.angle_beta   90.00
_cell.angle_gamma   90.00
#
_symmetry.space_group_name_H-M   'P 1'
#
loop_
_entity.id
_entity.type
_entity.pdbx_description
1 polymer ?
#
loop_
_entity_poly.entity_id
_entity_poly.type
_entity_poly.pdbx_seq_one_letter_code
_entity_poly.pdbx_strand_id
1 'polypeptide(L)'
;MSTNGQCPVTGTKKTTNRDWWPEQLDLSILRLHSERVNPLGRDFNYAEEFKKLDYFALKRDLAELMTSSQEWWPADWGHYGGLIIRMAWHSAGTYRIFDGRGGASTGAQRFAPLNSWPDNANLDKARRLLWPIKKKYGNRISWADLFILAGNVALETMGFKPLGFGGGREDIWEPDGAIYWGPEKNWLGDERFTNGELQKPLAATQMGLIYVNPEGPGGNPDPRAAAEHIRITFARMAMNDEETVALTAGGHTFGKTHGRVPPEYIGPDPEAAPIEQMGLGWKSSYGTGKGNDITTSGIEGAWTPTPTKWDNTYLEILFSYEWELVKSPAGAWQWLAIDPKPEHMVPDPFEPGVFHRPMMTTADLAFRYDPIYEKIARRYYEDPELFADAFAKAWFKLTHRDMGPKWRYLGPEVPNEDFIWQDPIPPVDHPLIEAEDIATLKQRLLNSGLSIRDLVYTAWSAASTFRNSDKRGGANGARIRLAPQKDWEVNEPANLAHVLGVLEKIQQEFNATASGGKKVSLADLIVLGGVAAIEQAARAAGFDVGVPFRPGRTDATQDQTDVESFAVLEPEADGFRNYVRS
;
A
#
# COMPACT_ATOMS: atom_id res chain seq x y z
N MET A 1 10.65 31.08 -20.01
CA MET A 1 9.38 30.98 -19.26
C MET A 1 8.67 29.73 -19.76
N SER A 2 8.74 28.63 -19.03
CA SER A 2 8.14 27.36 -19.45
C SER A 2 6.63 27.40 -19.24
N THR A 3 5.88 26.95 -20.24
CA THR A 3 4.42 26.87 -20.31
C THR A 3 3.85 25.65 -19.56
N ASN A 4 4.63 24.99 -18.70
CA ASN A 4 4.22 23.75 -18.05
C ASN A 4 3.08 24.00 -17.05
N GLY A 5 1.92 23.40 -17.28
CA GLY A 5 0.73 23.49 -16.41
C GLY A 5 -0.25 24.63 -16.73
N GLN A 6 -0.09 25.34 -17.84
CA GLN A 6 -1.04 26.37 -18.29
C GLN A 6 -1.97 25.81 -19.37
N CYS A 7 -3.29 25.92 -19.16
CA CYS A 7 -4.29 25.59 -20.17
C CYS A 7 -4.10 26.54 -21.38
N PRO A 8 -3.95 26.03 -22.61
CA PRO A 8 -3.70 26.86 -23.80
C PRO A 8 -4.92 27.73 -24.19
N VAL A 9 -6.11 27.44 -23.65
CA VAL A 9 -7.29 28.29 -23.78
C VAL A 9 -7.23 29.38 -22.70
N THR A 10 -6.76 30.57 -23.08
CA THR A 10 -6.69 31.73 -22.20
C THR A 10 -8.10 32.31 -21.98
N GLY A 11 -8.51 32.47 -20.71
CA GLY A 11 -9.81 33.07 -20.34
C GLY A 11 -10.62 32.32 -19.27
N THR A 12 -10.27 31.09 -18.90
CA THR A 12 -11.03 30.27 -17.93
C THR A 12 -10.25 29.85 -16.68
N LYS A 13 -8.91 29.97 -16.66
CA LYS A 13 -8.10 29.63 -15.47
C LYS A 13 -8.16 30.76 -14.45
N LYS A 14 -8.91 30.55 -13.37
CA LYS A 14 -8.96 31.47 -12.23
C LYS A 14 -7.63 31.40 -11.46
N THR A 15 -6.91 32.52 -11.36
CA THR A 15 -5.74 32.64 -10.47
C THR A 15 -6.14 32.33 -9.03
N THR A 16 -5.32 31.54 -8.35
CA THR A 16 -5.51 31.11 -6.96
C THR A 16 -4.50 31.81 -6.03
N ASN A 17 -4.73 31.76 -4.71
CA ASN A 17 -3.78 32.32 -3.74
C ASN A 17 -2.39 31.68 -3.83
N ARG A 18 -2.31 30.39 -4.16
CA ARG A 18 -1.04 29.67 -4.34
C ARG A 18 -0.25 30.16 -5.55
N ASP A 19 -0.92 30.68 -6.58
CA ASP A 19 -0.22 31.29 -7.71
C ASP A 19 0.49 32.60 -7.31
N TRP A 20 -0.06 33.33 -6.33
CA TRP A 20 0.54 34.56 -5.77
C TRP A 20 1.55 34.28 -4.66
N TRP A 21 1.25 33.30 -3.80
CA TRP A 21 2.05 32.94 -2.62
C TRP A 21 2.30 31.42 -2.59
N PRO A 22 3.26 30.91 -3.41
CA PRO A 22 3.53 29.48 -3.50
C PRO A 22 3.94 28.83 -2.17
N GLU A 23 4.61 29.59 -1.30
CA GLU A 23 5.11 29.14 0.01
C GLU A 23 4.09 29.33 1.15
N GLN A 24 2.85 29.72 0.86
CA GLN A 24 1.81 29.85 1.88
C GLN A 24 1.42 28.48 2.44
N LEU A 25 1.32 28.37 3.77
CA LEU A 25 0.87 27.16 4.46
C LEU A 25 -0.47 26.66 3.90
N ASP A 26 -0.52 25.39 3.51
CA ASP A 26 -1.71 24.76 2.96
C ASP A 26 -2.58 24.10 4.03
N LEU A 27 -3.75 24.69 4.28
CA LEU A 27 -4.74 24.14 5.20
C LEU A 27 -5.81 23.29 4.49
N SER A 28 -5.74 23.14 3.16
CA SER A 28 -6.73 22.35 2.40
C SER A 28 -6.65 20.86 2.73
N ILE A 29 -5.46 20.35 3.07
CA ILE A 29 -5.25 18.95 3.46
C ILE A 29 -6.08 18.54 4.70
N LEU A 30 -6.42 19.49 5.58
CA LEU A 30 -7.24 19.24 6.78
C LEU A 30 -8.75 19.13 6.48
N ARG A 31 -9.15 19.39 5.24
CA ARG A 31 -10.56 19.36 4.78
C ARG A 31 -10.82 18.22 3.80
N LEU A 32 -9.78 17.51 3.38
CA LEU A 32 -9.90 16.34 2.51
C LEU A 32 -10.73 15.26 3.19
N HIS A 33 -11.46 14.52 2.37
CA HIS A 33 -12.30 13.39 2.74
C HIS A 33 -13.36 13.75 3.79
N SER A 34 -13.77 15.02 3.86
CA SER A 34 -14.85 15.43 4.74
C SER A 34 -16.16 14.73 4.38
N GLU A 35 -17.09 14.66 5.34
CA GLU A 35 -18.42 14.08 5.08
C GLU A 35 -19.19 14.73 3.92
N ARG A 36 -18.81 15.96 3.51
CA ARG A 36 -19.53 16.73 2.50
C ARG A 36 -19.28 16.21 1.09
N VAL A 37 -18.15 15.54 0.86
CA VAL A 37 -17.82 14.94 -0.44
C VAL A 37 -18.24 13.47 -0.52
N ASN A 38 -18.61 12.84 0.60
CA ASN A 38 -18.99 11.44 0.66
C ASN A 38 -20.50 11.28 0.32
N PRO A 39 -20.85 10.69 -0.84
CA PRO A 39 -22.24 10.49 -1.25
C PRO A 39 -22.99 9.43 -0.44
N LEU A 40 -22.30 8.63 0.38
CA LEU A 40 -22.92 7.58 1.20
C LEU A 40 -23.53 8.12 2.50
N GLY A 41 -23.17 9.36 2.89
CA GLY A 41 -23.65 9.99 4.11
C GLY A 41 -22.90 9.54 5.39
N ARG A 42 -23.10 10.29 6.47
CA ARG A 42 -22.37 10.12 7.76
C ARG A 42 -22.68 8.80 8.47
N ASP A 43 -23.90 8.30 8.31
CA ASP A 43 -24.40 7.12 9.03
C ASP A 43 -24.06 5.80 8.29
N PHE A 44 -23.44 5.88 7.12
CA PHE A 44 -23.01 4.70 6.38
C PHE A 44 -21.89 3.96 7.12
N ASN A 45 -22.06 2.65 7.30
CA ASN A 45 -21.05 1.79 7.90
C ASN A 45 -20.66 0.69 6.90
N TYR A 46 -19.47 0.82 6.32
CA TYR A 46 -18.99 -0.12 5.32
C TYR A 46 -18.82 -1.54 5.86
N ALA A 47 -18.33 -1.68 7.11
CA ALA A 47 -18.13 -2.99 7.71
C ALA A 47 -19.45 -3.77 7.85
N GLU A 48 -20.53 -3.08 8.21
CA GLU A 48 -21.87 -3.69 8.28
C GLU A 48 -22.47 -4.00 6.90
N GLU A 49 -22.21 -3.18 5.88
CA GLU A 49 -22.63 -3.49 4.51
C GLU A 49 -21.84 -4.64 3.89
N PHE A 50 -20.53 -4.70 4.13
CA PHE A 50 -19.67 -5.79 3.66
C PHE A 50 -20.10 -7.14 4.24
N LYS A 51 -20.53 -7.21 5.51
CA LYS A 51 -21.07 -8.43 6.12
C LYS A 51 -22.32 -8.99 5.41
N LYS A 52 -23.04 -8.16 4.65
CA LYS A 52 -24.22 -8.55 3.86
C LYS A 52 -23.87 -9.07 2.47
N LEU A 53 -22.59 -9.00 2.07
CA LEU A 53 -22.10 -9.43 0.78
C LEU A 53 -22.16 -10.96 0.66
N ASP A 54 -22.72 -11.46 -0.44
CA ASP A 54 -22.46 -12.85 -0.85
C ASP A 54 -21.05 -12.92 -1.43
N TYR A 55 -20.08 -13.10 -0.53
CA TYR A 55 -18.65 -13.07 -0.83
C TYR A 55 -18.27 -14.12 -1.87
N PHE A 56 -18.81 -15.34 -1.76
CA PHE A 56 -18.50 -16.42 -2.69
C PHE A 56 -19.19 -16.24 -4.05
N ALA A 57 -20.38 -15.62 -4.12
CA ALA A 57 -20.95 -15.21 -5.40
C ALA A 57 -20.10 -14.14 -6.09
N LEU A 58 -19.58 -13.16 -5.33
CA LEU A 58 -18.67 -12.16 -5.88
C LEU A 58 -17.41 -12.82 -6.46
N LYS A 59 -16.77 -13.74 -5.74
CA LYS A 59 -15.60 -14.47 -6.25
C LYS A 59 -15.92 -15.27 -7.53
N ARG A 60 -17.07 -15.92 -7.61
CA ARG A 60 -17.51 -16.63 -8.82
C ARG A 60 -17.67 -15.69 -10.02
N ASP A 61 -18.33 -14.55 -9.83
CA ASP A 61 -18.49 -13.57 -10.93
C ASP A 61 -17.15 -12.98 -11.36
N LEU A 62 -16.22 -12.77 -10.42
CA LEU A 62 -14.85 -12.34 -10.74
C LEU A 62 -14.10 -13.40 -11.54
N ALA A 63 -14.24 -14.68 -11.18
CA ALA A 63 -13.63 -15.78 -11.91
C ALA A 63 -14.20 -15.92 -13.34
N GLU A 64 -15.53 -15.74 -13.50
CA GLU A 64 -16.17 -15.69 -14.81
C GLU A 64 -15.69 -14.51 -15.66
N LEU A 65 -15.52 -13.32 -15.04
CA LEU A 65 -14.97 -12.16 -15.71
C LEU A 65 -13.58 -12.44 -16.30
N MET A 66 -12.73 -13.22 -15.62
CA MET A 66 -11.36 -13.47 -16.08
C MET A 66 -11.32 -14.04 -17.50
N THR A 67 -12.30 -14.85 -17.91
CA THR A 67 -12.36 -15.47 -19.24
C THR A 67 -13.45 -14.89 -20.15
N SER A 68 -14.19 -13.89 -19.68
CA SER A 68 -15.26 -13.23 -20.42
C SER A 68 -14.73 -12.06 -21.25
N SER A 69 -13.96 -12.36 -22.29
CA SER A 69 -13.30 -11.35 -23.12
C SER A 69 -14.28 -10.35 -23.75
N GLN A 70 -13.92 -9.07 -23.68
CA GLN A 70 -14.69 -7.95 -24.18
C GLN A 70 -14.10 -7.45 -25.50
N GLU A 71 -14.97 -7.18 -26.49
CA GLU A 71 -14.52 -6.72 -27.81
C GLU A 71 -13.72 -5.41 -27.76
N TRP A 72 -14.08 -4.49 -26.86
CA TRP A 72 -13.42 -3.19 -26.71
C TRP A 72 -12.03 -3.28 -26.06
N TRP A 73 -11.71 -4.41 -25.41
CA TRP A 73 -10.40 -4.68 -24.84
C TRP A 73 -10.17 -6.20 -24.74
N PRO A 74 -9.83 -6.90 -25.84
CA PRO A 74 -9.69 -8.35 -25.85
C PRO A 74 -8.67 -8.85 -24.83
N ALA A 75 -8.88 -10.04 -24.29
CA ALA A 75 -8.05 -10.62 -23.25
C ALA A 75 -6.90 -11.40 -23.89
N ASP A 76 -5.67 -11.13 -23.46
CA ASP A 76 -4.51 -11.93 -23.89
C ASP A 76 -4.73 -13.40 -23.51
N TRP A 77 -4.52 -14.32 -24.46
CA TRP A 77 -4.80 -15.76 -24.30
C TRP A 77 -6.22 -16.08 -23.77
N GLY A 78 -7.17 -15.18 -24.00
CA GLY A 78 -8.54 -15.32 -23.49
C GLY A 78 -8.67 -15.18 -21.97
N HIS A 79 -7.66 -14.64 -21.26
CA HIS A 79 -7.67 -14.53 -19.81
C HIS A 79 -7.15 -13.16 -19.30
N TYR A 80 -7.96 -12.41 -18.54
CA TYR A 80 -7.57 -11.10 -17.99
C TYR A 80 -6.67 -11.17 -16.74
N GLY A 81 -6.38 -12.36 -16.23
CA GLY A 81 -5.70 -12.57 -14.95
C GLY A 81 -4.41 -11.75 -14.78
N GLY A 82 -3.49 -11.78 -15.75
CA GLY A 82 -2.26 -10.98 -15.67
C GLY A 82 -2.52 -9.46 -15.57
N LEU A 83 -3.47 -8.93 -16.33
CA LEU A 83 -3.88 -7.52 -16.27
C LEU A 83 -4.48 -7.16 -14.90
N ILE A 84 -5.29 -8.04 -14.33
CA ILE A 84 -5.95 -7.81 -13.04
C ILE A 84 -4.96 -7.95 -11.87
N ILE A 85 -4.01 -8.89 -11.93
CA ILE A 85 -2.90 -8.97 -10.96
C ILE A 85 -2.09 -7.68 -10.99
N ARG A 86 -1.71 -7.19 -12.18
CA ARG A 86 -1.02 -5.91 -12.33
C ARG A 86 -1.84 -4.76 -11.72
N MET A 87 -3.14 -4.70 -11.96
CA MET A 87 -3.98 -3.66 -11.38
C MET A 87 -3.95 -3.68 -9.84
N ALA A 88 -4.06 -4.86 -9.23
CA ALA A 88 -4.00 -5.02 -7.78
C ALA A 88 -2.60 -4.68 -7.23
N TRP A 89 -1.53 -5.16 -7.89
CA TRP A 89 -0.14 -4.81 -7.60
C TRP A 89 0.06 -3.29 -7.60
N HIS A 90 -0.35 -2.60 -8.67
CA HIS A 90 -0.19 -1.14 -8.80
C HIS A 90 -1.08 -0.37 -7.81
N SER A 91 -2.22 -0.93 -7.42
CA SER A 91 -3.08 -0.31 -6.41
C SER A 91 -2.38 -0.30 -5.05
N ALA A 92 -1.83 -1.45 -4.63
CA ALA A 92 -1.11 -1.59 -3.37
C ALA A 92 0.31 -0.99 -3.43
N GLY A 93 0.92 -0.99 -4.60
CA GLY A 93 2.34 -0.72 -4.84
C GLY A 93 2.77 0.73 -4.67
N THR A 94 1.87 1.67 -4.36
CA THR A 94 2.26 3.08 -4.16
C THR A 94 2.63 3.42 -2.71
N TYR A 95 2.46 2.47 -1.80
CA TYR A 95 2.69 2.66 -0.36
C TYR A 95 4.15 3.01 -0.02
N ARG A 96 4.37 3.93 0.92
CA ARG A 96 5.70 4.12 1.53
C ARG A 96 5.65 4.06 3.04
N ILE A 97 6.66 3.43 3.63
CA ILE A 97 6.72 3.18 5.07
C ILE A 97 6.93 4.46 5.89
N PHE A 98 7.63 5.46 5.36
CA PHE A 98 7.98 6.67 6.10
C PHE A 98 6.75 7.50 6.52
N ASP A 99 5.78 7.67 5.63
CA ASP A 99 4.57 8.47 5.86
C ASP A 99 3.27 7.64 5.86
N GLY A 100 3.37 6.33 5.58
CA GLY A 100 2.26 5.40 5.48
C GLY A 100 1.30 5.69 4.33
N ARG A 101 1.64 6.62 3.43
CA ARG A 101 0.76 7.09 2.34
C ARG A 101 0.93 6.24 1.09
N GLY A 102 -0.02 6.38 0.17
CA GLY A 102 -0.20 5.46 -0.95
C GLY A 102 -0.86 4.17 -0.48
N GLY A 103 -0.70 3.11 -1.26
CA GLY A 103 -1.31 1.82 -0.96
C GLY A 103 -2.75 1.69 -1.46
N ALA A 104 -3.37 0.56 -1.10
CA ALA A 104 -4.66 0.14 -1.64
C ALA A 104 -5.86 0.52 -0.76
N SER A 105 -5.64 0.97 0.49
CA SER A 105 -6.70 1.15 1.50
C SER A 105 -7.83 2.13 1.16
N THR A 106 -7.68 2.95 0.12
CA THR A 106 -8.63 4.00 -0.25
C THR A 106 -9.21 3.83 -1.65
N GLY A 107 -8.65 2.93 -2.46
CA GLY A 107 -8.96 2.84 -3.88
C GLY A 107 -8.50 4.08 -4.66
N ALA A 108 -7.43 4.77 -4.25
CA ALA A 108 -7.00 6.01 -4.90
C ALA A 108 -6.60 5.86 -6.39
N GLN A 109 -6.33 4.64 -6.88
CA GLN A 109 -5.96 4.38 -8.28
C GLN A 109 -7.03 4.83 -9.31
N ARG A 110 -8.29 5.04 -8.88
CA ARG A 110 -9.38 5.55 -9.73
C ARG A 110 -9.44 7.09 -9.82
N PHE A 111 -8.55 7.80 -9.14
CA PHE A 111 -8.48 9.26 -9.15
C PHE A 111 -7.11 9.76 -9.60
N ALA A 112 -7.06 11.03 -10.00
CA ALA A 112 -5.80 11.74 -10.22
C ALA A 112 -4.95 11.78 -8.94
N PRO A 113 -3.61 11.79 -9.05
CA PRO A 113 -2.85 11.62 -10.28
C PRO A 113 -2.71 10.15 -10.71
N LEU A 114 -3.03 9.19 -9.84
CA LEU A 114 -2.71 7.78 -10.03
C LEU A 114 -3.42 7.16 -11.24
N ASN A 115 -4.65 7.57 -11.55
CA ASN A 115 -5.37 7.09 -12.73
C ASN A 115 -4.68 7.44 -14.07
N SER A 116 -3.74 8.38 -14.05
CA SER A 116 -3.02 8.95 -15.20
C SER A 116 -1.50 8.77 -15.14
N TRP A 117 -0.98 8.14 -14.10
CA TRP A 117 0.46 7.84 -14.05
C TRP A 117 0.89 6.98 -15.25
N PRO A 118 2.07 7.25 -15.84
CA PRO A 118 2.59 6.45 -16.92
C PRO A 118 2.60 4.95 -16.62
N ASP A 119 3.00 4.56 -15.41
CA ASP A 119 3.07 3.16 -15.03
C ASP A 119 1.68 2.54 -14.80
N ASN A 120 0.62 3.33 -14.74
CA ASN A 120 -0.77 2.87 -14.67
C ASN A 120 -1.47 2.85 -16.04
N ALA A 121 -0.71 2.98 -17.12
CA ALA A 121 -1.12 2.74 -18.50
C ALA A 121 -2.10 1.57 -18.63
N ASN A 122 -3.23 1.80 -19.29
CA ASN A 122 -4.27 0.80 -19.56
C ASN A 122 -4.94 0.15 -18.33
N LEU A 123 -4.58 0.53 -17.10
CA LEU A 123 -5.31 0.09 -15.89
C LEU A 123 -6.67 0.77 -15.76
N ASP A 124 -6.92 1.86 -16.49
CA ASP A 124 -8.27 2.39 -16.72
C ASP A 124 -9.18 1.35 -17.40
N LYS A 125 -8.65 0.54 -18.34
CA LYS A 125 -9.35 -0.59 -18.96
C LYS A 125 -9.61 -1.70 -17.94
N ALA A 126 -8.61 -2.06 -17.13
CA ALA A 126 -8.74 -3.06 -16.07
C ALA A 126 -9.85 -2.72 -15.06
N ARG A 127 -9.86 -1.47 -14.56
CA ARG A 127 -10.90 -0.98 -13.65
C ARG A 127 -12.27 -0.95 -14.33
N ARG A 128 -12.33 -0.61 -15.62
CA ARG A 128 -13.59 -0.61 -16.40
C ARG A 128 -14.17 -2.01 -16.57
N LEU A 129 -13.35 -3.05 -16.72
CA LEU A 129 -13.79 -4.45 -16.76
C LEU A 129 -14.51 -4.87 -15.46
N LEU A 130 -14.10 -4.31 -14.31
CA LEU A 130 -14.71 -4.60 -13.00
C LEU A 130 -16.00 -3.82 -12.71
N TRP A 131 -16.33 -2.81 -13.53
CA TRP A 131 -17.51 -1.97 -13.31
C TRP A 131 -18.85 -2.75 -13.24
N PRO A 132 -19.14 -3.72 -14.13
CA PRO A 132 -20.36 -4.51 -14.03
C PRO A 132 -20.49 -5.25 -12.69
N ILE A 133 -19.37 -5.74 -12.14
CA ILE A 133 -19.30 -6.38 -10.83
C ILE A 133 -19.60 -5.37 -9.73
N LYS A 134 -18.90 -4.22 -9.71
CA LYS A 134 -19.18 -3.15 -8.73
C LYS A 134 -20.64 -2.72 -8.77
N LYS A 135 -21.23 -2.59 -9.97
CA LYS A 135 -22.63 -2.24 -10.18
C LYS A 135 -23.58 -3.29 -9.59
N LYS A 136 -23.27 -4.59 -9.76
CA LYS A 136 -24.07 -5.70 -9.22
C LYS A 136 -24.10 -5.73 -7.69
N TYR A 137 -22.96 -5.47 -7.04
CA TYR A 137 -22.83 -5.58 -5.58
C TYR A 137 -22.98 -4.26 -4.81
N GLY A 138 -22.97 -3.12 -5.51
CA GLY A 138 -23.27 -1.81 -4.93
C GLY A 138 -22.34 -1.47 -3.76
N ASN A 139 -22.92 -0.97 -2.67
CA ASN A 139 -22.16 -0.48 -1.50
C ASN A 139 -21.62 -1.60 -0.59
N ARG A 140 -21.93 -2.87 -0.88
CA ARG A 140 -21.46 -4.02 -0.10
C ARG A 140 -20.01 -4.40 -0.40
N ILE A 141 -19.44 -3.83 -1.46
CA ILE A 141 -18.02 -3.95 -1.81
C ILE A 141 -17.53 -2.58 -2.29
N SER A 142 -16.47 -2.06 -1.68
CA SER A 142 -15.80 -0.84 -2.12
C SER A 142 -14.98 -1.12 -3.38
N TRP A 143 -14.62 -0.08 -4.13
CA TRP A 143 -13.63 -0.23 -5.20
C TRP A 143 -12.27 -0.65 -4.64
N ALA A 144 -11.89 -0.09 -3.50
CA ALA A 144 -10.64 -0.42 -2.81
C ALA A 144 -10.52 -1.94 -2.54
N ASP A 145 -11.54 -2.57 -1.98
CA ASP A 145 -11.55 -4.02 -1.76
C ASP A 145 -11.70 -4.80 -3.07
N LEU A 146 -12.52 -4.32 -4.01
CA LEU A 146 -12.75 -5.00 -5.29
C LEU A 146 -11.48 -5.13 -6.13
N PHE A 147 -10.62 -4.10 -6.15
CA PHE A 147 -9.37 -4.15 -6.92
C PHE A 147 -8.45 -5.25 -6.41
N ILE A 148 -8.30 -5.35 -5.09
CA ILE A 148 -7.42 -6.34 -4.46
C ILE A 148 -8.02 -7.74 -4.54
N LEU A 149 -9.31 -7.89 -4.25
CA LEU A 149 -9.99 -9.18 -4.35
C LEU A 149 -9.95 -9.74 -5.77
N ALA A 150 -10.11 -8.89 -6.79
CA ALA A 150 -9.98 -9.30 -8.18
C ALA A 150 -8.57 -9.84 -8.49
N GLY A 151 -7.51 -9.24 -7.96
CA GLY A 151 -6.13 -9.75 -8.05
C GLY A 151 -5.97 -11.12 -7.38
N ASN A 152 -6.52 -11.30 -6.18
CA ASN A 152 -6.54 -12.60 -5.50
C ASN A 152 -7.27 -13.67 -6.32
N VAL A 153 -8.46 -13.36 -6.84
CA VAL A 153 -9.23 -14.31 -7.65
C VAL A 153 -8.51 -14.62 -8.97
N ALA A 154 -7.85 -13.64 -9.58
CA ALA A 154 -7.03 -13.88 -10.77
C ALA A 154 -5.93 -14.92 -10.51
N LEU A 155 -5.21 -14.80 -9.39
CA LEU A 155 -4.23 -15.79 -8.95
C LEU A 155 -4.85 -17.19 -8.78
N GLU A 156 -5.99 -17.27 -8.10
CA GLU A 156 -6.74 -18.52 -7.90
C GLU A 156 -7.15 -19.19 -9.22
N THR A 157 -7.70 -18.42 -10.15
CA THR A 157 -8.13 -18.93 -11.46
C THR A 157 -6.98 -19.44 -12.33
N MET A 158 -5.77 -18.94 -12.09
CA MET A 158 -4.56 -19.36 -12.79
C MET A 158 -3.78 -20.42 -12.00
N GLY A 159 -4.33 -20.96 -10.91
CA GLY A 159 -3.78 -22.13 -10.21
C GLY A 159 -2.81 -21.80 -9.08
N PHE A 160 -2.63 -20.53 -8.70
CA PHE A 160 -1.94 -20.17 -7.47
C PHE A 160 -2.93 -20.10 -6.30
N LYS A 161 -2.52 -20.51 -5.09
CA LYS A 161 -3.36 -20.41 -3.89
C LYS A 161 -2.85 -19.26 -3.00
N PRO A 162 -3.51 -18.09 -2.99
CA PRO A 162 -3.18 -17.03 -2.04
C PRO A 162 -3.38 -17.49 -0.60
N LEU A 163 -2.69 -16.81 0.32
CA LEU A 163 -2.80 -17.09 1.75
C LEU A 163 -4.23 -16.84 2.30
N GLY A 164 -4.92 -15.84 1.74
CA GLY A 164 -6.26 -15.42 2.13
C GLY A 164 -6.55 -13.98 1.69
N PHE A 165 -7.65 -13.42 2.18
CA PHE A 165 -8.08 -12.05 1.89
C PHE A 165 -8.88 -11.45 3.06
N GLY A 166 -8.58 -10.19 3.38
CA GLY A 166 -9.37 -9.33 4.26
C GLY A 166 -9.91 -8.11 3.52
N GLY A 167 -11.23 -7.93 3.55
CA GLY A 167 -11.90 -6.69 3.17
C GLY A 167 -11.91 -5.66 4.32
N GLY A 168 -12.56 -4.52 4.12
CA GLY A 168 -12.66 -3.44 5.11
C GLY A 168 -12.01 -2.12 4.67
N ARG A 169 -11.59 -2.00 3.41
CA ARG A 169 -11.10 -0.75 2.82
C ARG A 169 -12.28 0.12 2.41
N GLU A 170 -12.32 1.35 2.89
CA GLU A 170 -13.38 2.30 2.56
C GLU A 170 -12.96 3.17 1.37
N ASP A 171 -13.86 3.39 0.41
CA ASP A 171 -13.60 4.25 -0.74
C ASP A 171 -13.48 5.72 -0.31
N ILE A 172 -12.48 6.42 -0.84
CA ILE A 172 -12.45 7.89 -0.84
C ILE A 172 -13.28 8.43 -2.01
N TRP A 173 -13.63 9.73 -1.96
CA TRP A 173 -14.51 10.37 -2.94
C TRP A 173 -13.89 11.57 -3.67
N GLU A 174 -12.62 11.84 -3.41
CA GLU A 174 -11.82 12.85 -4.07
C GLU A 174 -10.33 12.41 -4.08
N PRO A 175 -9.49 12.98 -4.96
CA PRO A 175 -8.05 12.77 -4.93
C PRO A 175 -7.44 13.04 -3.54
N ASP A 176 -6.49 12.20 -3.12
CA ASP A 176 -5.70 12.46 -1.91
C ASP A 176 -4.57 13.45 -2.23
N GLY A 177 -4.89 14.74 -2.10
CA GLY A 177 -3.96 15.85 -2.31
C GLY A 177 -2.91 16.01 -1.21
N ALA A 178 -2.95 15.20 -0.13
CA ALA A 178 -1.97 15.28 0.96
C ALA A 178 -0.70 14.45 0.70
N ILE A 179 -0.61 13.74 -0.43
CA ILE A 179 0.54 12.90 -0.76
C ILE A 179 1.58 13.70 -1.58
N TYR A 180 2.81 13.75 -1.05
CA TYR A 180 3.97 14.28 -1.77
C TYR A 180 4.60 13.17 -2.64
N TRP A 181 4.27 13.18 -3.93
CA TRP A 181 4.77 12.21 -4.92
C TRP A 181 6.17 12.53 -5.48
N GLY A 182 6.68 13.73 -5.22
CA GLY A 182 7.98 14.20 -5.69
C GLY A 182 7.94 15.64 -6.20
N PRO A 183 9.11 16.25 -6.43
CA PRO A 183 9.22 17.65 -6.85
C PRO A 183 9.02 17.85 -8.36
N GLU A 184 9.03 16.77 -9.15
CA GLU A 184 9.11 16.85 -10.60
C GLU A 184 7.85 17.47 -11.22
N LYS A 185 8.06 18.21 -12.31
CA LYS A 185 6.99 18.83 -13.10
C LYS A 185 6.63 18.06 -14.37
N ASN A 186 7.38 16.99 -14.67
CA ASN A 186 7.19 16.14 -15.84
C ASN A 186 7.09 14.68 -15.41
N TRP A 187 6.27 13.92 -16.11
CA TRP A 187 6.23 12.47 -15.96
C TRP A 187 7.59 11.85 -16.29
N LEU A 188 7.93 10.78 -15.56
CA LEU A 188 9.19 10.04 -15.66
C LEU A 188 10.47 10.86 -15.37
N GLY A 189 10.33 12.07 -14.80
CA GLY A 189 11.48 12.81 -14.26
C GLY A 189 12.06 12.13 -13.00
N ASP A 190 13.35 12.34 -12.76
CA ASP A 190 14.16 11.69 -11.73
C ASP A 190 14.91 12.67 -10.80
N GLU A 191 14.41 13.91 -10.68
CA GLU A 191 14.94 15.00 -9.82
C GLU A 191 14.71 14.72 -8.30
N ARG A 192 14.97 13.50 -7.87
CA ARG A 192 14.68 12.96 -6.54
C ARG A 192 15.86 12.21 -5.91
N PHE A 193 16.96 12.06 -6.62
CA PHE A 193 18.20 11.52 -6.08
C PHE A 193 19.15 12.65 -5.72
N THR A 194 19.73 12.62 -4.53
CA THR A 194 20.82 13.51 -4.11
C THR A 194 21.96 12.65 -3.60
N ASN A 195 23.15 12.77 -4.22
CA ASN A 195 24.31 11.92 -3.89
C ASN A 195 24.02 10.41 -3.95
N GLY A 196 23.17 9.97 -4.88
CA GLY A 196 22.77 8.56 -5.02
C GLY A 196 21.67 8.12 -4.04
N GLU A 197 21.26 8.98 -3.11
CA GLU A 197 20.18 8.67 -2.17
C GLU A 197 18.83 9.21 -2.67
N LEU A 198 17.82 8.34 -2.71
CA LEU A 198 16.45 8.73 -3.02
C LEU A 198 15.91 9.64 -1.88
N GLN A 199 15.31 10.77 -2.22
CA GLN A 199 14.75 11.72 -1.25
C GLN A 199 13.69 11.04 -0.37
N LYS A 200 13.76 11.17 0.97
CA LYS A 200 12.65 10.75 1.84
C LYS A 200 11.48 11.74 1.69
N PRO A 201 10.22 11.27 1.64
CA PRO A 201 9.76 9.91 1.91
C PRO A 201 9.57 9.04 0.64
N LEU A 202 10.13 9.44 -0.51
CA LEU A 202 9.91 8.80 -1.81
C LEU A 202 10.36 7.34 -1.87
N ALA A 203 9.61 6.50 -2.59
CA ALA A 203 9.90 5.07 -2.76
C ALA A 203 9.82 4.60 -4.22
N ALA A 204 9.82 5.54 -5.17
CA ALA A 204 9.89 5.24 -6.60
C ALA A 204 11.03 6.03 -7.25
N THR A 205 11.70 5.47 -8.25
CA THR A 205 12.89 6.08 -8.87
C THR A 205 12.56 7.21 -9.84
N GLN A 206 11.32 7.30 -10.33
CA GLN A 206 10.87 8.38 -11.23
C GLN A 206 9.42 8.76 -10.94
N MET A 207 9.05 9.98 -11.29
CA MET A 207 7.67 10.47 -11.13
C MET A 207 6.73 9.68 -12.02
N GLY A 208 5.69 9.08 -11.44
CA GLY A 208 4.71 8.32 -12.20
C GLY A 208 5.03 6.83 -12.37
N LEU A 209 6.12 6.34 -11.77
CA LEU A 209 6.41 4.91 -11.62
C LEU A 209 5.95 4.37 -10.27
N ILE A 210 5.62 3.09 -10.20
CA ILE A 210 5.31 2.41 -8.94
C ILE A 210 6.60 2.19 -8.14
N TYR A 211 7.62 1.55 -8.72
CA TYR A 211 8.90 1.25 -8.05
C TYR A 211 10.10 1.77 -8.84
N VAL A 212 10.52 1.03 -9.87
CA VAL A 212 11.74 1.26 -10.64
C VAL A 212 11.44 1.35 -12.12
N ASN A 213 12.37 1.91 -12.89
CA ASN A 213 12.31 1.85 -14.35
C ASN A 213 12.62 0.43 -14.84
N PRO A 214 11.73 -0.23 -15.62
CA PRO A 214 11.94 -1.59 -16.10
C PRO A 214 13.10 -1.73 -17.11
N GLU A 215 13.48 -0.63 -17.79
CA GLU A 215 14.64 -0.59 -18.68
C GLU A 215 15.96 -0.43 -17.92
N GLY A 216 15.92 -0.11 -16.62
CA GLY A 216 17.07 0.17 -15.75
C GLY A 216 17.23 1.66 -15.40
N PRO A 217 18.13 2.02 -14.46
CA PRO A 217 18.31 3.40 -13.99
C PRO A 217 18.55 4.40 -15.14
N GLY A 218 17.74 5.45 -15.22
CA GLY A 218 17.81 6.44 -16.30
C GLY A 218 17.53 5.88 -17.71
N GLY A 219 16.91 4.69 -17.81
CA GLY A 219 16.72 3.98 -19.09
C GLY A 219 17.96 3.24 -19.59
N ASN A 220 18.97 3.07 -18.74
CA ASN A 220 20.20 2.35 -19.08
C ASN A 220 20.09 0.87 -18.68
N PRO A 221 20.22 -0.10 -19.62
CA PRO A 221 19.98 -1.52 -19.37
C PRO A 221 21.12 -2.21 -18.61
N ASP A 222 21.35 -1.78 -17.37
CA ASP A 222 22.28 -2.38 -16.41
C ASP A 222 21.49 -3.13 -15.30
N PRO A 223 21.46 -4.48 -15.34
CA PRO A 223 20.78 -5.27 -14.33
C PRO A 223 21.32 -5.11 -12.90
N ARG A 224 22.62 -4.84 -12.73
CA ARG A 224 23.21 -4.67 -11.38
C ARG A 224 22.80 -3.32 -10.79
N ALA A 225 22.85 -2.26 -11.59
CA ALA A 225 22.36 -0.96 -11.17
C ALA A 225 20.84 -0.98 -10.89
N ALA A 226 20.08 -1.75 -11.69
CA ALA A 226 18.66 -1.97 -11.43
C ALA A 226 18.42 -2.65 -10.07
N ALA A 227 19.24 -3.63 -9.68
CA ALA A 227 19.13 -4.31 -8.39
C ALA A 227 19.23 -3.36 -7.19
N GLU A 228 20.13 -2.37 -7.25
CA GLU A 228 20.28 -1.36 -6.18
C GLU A 228 19.00 -0.53 -6.03
N HIS A 229 18.44 -0.06 -7.14
CA HIS A 229 17.19 0.70 -7.15
C HIS A 229 15.99 -0.15 -6.69
N ILE A 230 15.93 -1.43 -7.08
CA ILE A 230 14.91 -2.38 -6.63
C ILE A 230 14.97 -2.50 -5.11
N ARG A 231 16.15 -2.75 -4.56
CA ARG A 231 16.35 -2.90 -3.10
C ARG A 231 15.94 -1.64 -2.33
N ILE A 232 16.35 -0.46 -2.79
CA ILE A 232 16.00 0.81 -2.16
C ILE A 232 14.49 1.02 -2.16
N THR A 233 13.84 0.84 -3.32
CA THR A 233 12.41 1.14 -3.46
C THR A 233 11.55 0.14 -2.69
N PHE A 234 11.79 -1.16 -2.84
CA PHE A 234 11.05 -2.20 -2.12
C PHE A 234 11.22 -2.10 -0.59
N ALA A 235 12.43 -1.81 -0.08
CA ALA A 235 12.64 -1.59 1.35
C ALA A 235 11.82 -0.39 1.86
N ARG A 236 11.75 0.70 1.10
CA ARG A 236 10.90 1.87 1.43
C ARG A 236 9.41 1.59 1.30
N MET A 237 9.04 0.45 0.71
CA MET A 237 7.68 -0.08 0.69
C MET A 237 7.48 -1.24 1.66
N ALA A 238 8.37 -1.39 2.64
CA ALA A 238 8.32 -2.43 3.67
C ALA A 238 8.45 -3.86 3.11
N MET A 239 9.23 -4.06 2.04
CA MET A 239 9.56 -5.38 1.51
C MET A 239 11.07 -5.63 1.64
N ASN A 240 11.44 -6.79 2.20
CA ASN A 240 12.83 -7.23 2.25
C ASN A 240 13.24 -7.94 0.94
N ASP A 241 14.49 -8.42 0.88
CA ASP A 241 15.02 -9.03 -0.36
C ASP A 241 14.28 -10.33 -0.76
N GLU A 242 13.89 -11.17 0.21
CA GLU A 242 13.11 -12.40 -0.04
C GLU A 242 11.74 -12.07 -0.62
N GLU A 243 11.03 -11.16 0.03
CA GLU A 243 9.70 -10.69 -0.39
C GLU A 243 9.76 -10.03 -1.78
N THR A 244 10.84 -9.31 -2.07
CA THR A 244 11.06 -8.63 -3.36
C THR A 244 11.21 -9.61 -4.51
N VAL A 245 12.06 -10.63 -4.36
CA VAL A 245 12.22 -11.69 -5.37
C VAL A 245 10.93 -12.47 -5.52
N ALA A 246 10.29 -12.84 -4.41
CA ALA A 246 9.04 -13.62 -4.43
C ALA A 246 7.92 -12.87 -5.16
N LEU A 247 7.71 -11.59 -4.86
CA LEU A 247 6.69 -10.75 -5.50
C LEU A 247 6.94 -10.58 -7.00
N THR A 248 8.19 -10.32 -7.39
CA THR A 248 8.48 -10.03 -8.80
C THR A 248 8.44 -11.31 -9.64
N ALA A 249 9.11 -12.37 -9.19
CA ALA A 249 9.07 -13.66 -9.89
C ALA A 249 7.64 -14.25 -9.93
N GLY A 250 6.89 -14.15 -8.83
CA GLY A 250 5.53 -14.65 -8.76
C GLY A 250 4.53 -13.83 -9.58
N GLY A 251 4.71 -12.51 -9.62
CA GLY A 251 3.92 -11.63 -10.49
C GLY A 251 4.19 -11.89 -11.97
N HIS A 252 5.47 -11.98 -12.36
CA HIS A 252 5.90 -12.20 -13.74
C HIS A 252 5.82 -13.65 -14.20
N THR A 253 5.34 -14.57 -13.37
CA THR A 253 4.86 -15.88 -13.84
C THR A 253 3.64 -15.72 -14.76
N PHE A 254 2.92 -14.60 -14.67
CA PHE A 254 1.68 -14.37 -15.40
C PHE A 254 1.77 -13.22 -16.41
N GLY A 255 1.01 -13.35 -17.50
CA GLY A 255 0.76 -12.28 -18.46
C GLY A 255 1.95 -11.90 -19.33
N LYS A 256 1.91 -10.67 -19.84
CA LYS A 256 2.94 -10.06 -20.71
C LYS A 256 3.01 -8.55 -20.54
N THR A 257 4.05 -7.96 -21.10
CA THR A 257 4.14 -6.53 -21.39
C THR A 257 3.64 -6.24 -22.81
N HIS A 258 3.27 -4.97 -23.07
CA HIS A 258 2.78 -4.52 -24.37
C HIS A 258 3.55 -3.30 -24.87
N GLY A 259 4.09 -3.41 -26.08
CA GLY A 259 5.03 -2.48 -26.68
C GLY A 259 5.03 -2.57 -28.20
N ARG A 260 3.84 -2.64 -28.80
CA ARG A 260 3.70 -2.84 -30.25
C ARG A 260 4.20 -1.65 -31.08
N VAL A 261 3.91 -0.44 -30.63
CA VAL A 261 4.26 0.80 -31.33
C VAL A 261 4.80 1.88 -30.42
N PRO A 262 5.64 2.78 -30.95
CA PRO A 262 6.16 3.93 -30.21
C PRO A 262 5.08 4.88 -29.64
N PRO A 263 5.45 5.75 -28.67
CA PRO A 263 4.51 6.64 -27.98
C PRO A 263 3.74 7.62 -28.87
N GLU A 264 4.22 7.98 -30.07
CA GLU A 264 3.51 8.93 -30.95
C GLU A 264 2.14 8.43 -31.43
N TYR A 265 1.88 7.11 -31.35
CA TYR A 265 0.59 6.52 -31.68
C TYR A 265 -0.40 6.57 -30.51
N ILE A 266 0.06 6.88 -29.31
CA ILE A 266 -0.70 6.77 -28.07
C ILE A 266 -1.23 8.15 -27.67
N GLY A 267 -2.56 8.25 -27.56
CA GLY A 267 -3.25 9.45 -27.14
C GLY A 267 -3.04 9.80 -25.65
N PRO A 268 -3.60 10.92 -25.19
CA PRO A 268 -3.42 11.43 -23.83
C PRO A 268 -3.91 10.46 -22.74
N ASP A 269 -3.35 10.60 -21.54
CA ASP A 269 -3.80 9.93 -20.32
C ASP A 269 -5.24 10.33 -19.91
N PRO A 270 -5.92 9.61 -18.99
CA PRO A 270 -7.33 9.84 -18.68
C PRO A 270 -7.70 11.27 -18.28
N GLU A 271 -6.85 11.96 -17.53
CA GLU A 271 -7.10 13.35 -17.09
C GLU A 271 -6.91 14.38 -18.21
N ALA A 272 -6.17 14.02 -19.27
CA ALA A 272 -5.99 14.84 -20.46
C ALA A 272 -6.82 14.35 -21.67
N ALA A 273 -7.58 13.26 -21.52
CA ALA A 273 -8.33 12.66 -22.59
C ALA A 273 -9.59 13.46 -22.97
N PRO A 274 -9.98 13.48 -24.26
CA PRO A 274 -11.24 14.07 -24.69
C PRO A 274 -12.44 13.45 -23.97
N ILE A 275 -13.49 14.26 -23.74
CA ILE A 275 -14.66 13.84 -22.95
C ILE A 275 -15.30 12.57 -23.49
N GLU A 276 -15.33 12.37 -24.81
CA GLU A 276 -15.88 11.18 -25.47
C GLU A 276 -15.15 9.87 -25.12
N GLN A 277 -13.97 9.92 -24.50
CA GLN A 277 -13.30 8.74 -23.93
C GLN A 277 -13.94 8.26 -22.61
N MET A 278 -14.86 9.04 -22.03
CA MET A 278 -15.65 8.66 -20.85
C MET A 278 -14.76 8.19 -19.67
N GLY A 279 -13.68 8.92 -19.42
CA GLY A 279 -12.71 8.65 -18.34
C GLY A 279 -11.70 7.53 -18.63
N LEU A 280 -11.62 7.04 -19.88
CA LEU A 280 -10.50 6.24 -20.37
C LEU A 280 -9.46 7.15 -21.02
N GLY A 281 -8.23 6.66 -21.15
CA GLY A 281 -7.14 7.36 -21.85
C GLY A 281 -6.32 6.41 -22.71
N TRP A 282 -5.14 6.87 -23.13
CA TRP A 282 -4.12 6.05 -23.81
C TRP A 282 -4.63 5.42 -25.10
N LYS A 283 -5.58 6.08 -25.76
CA LYS A 283 -6.19 5.56 -26.99
C LYS A 283 -5.11 5.46 -28.06
N SER A 284 -4.84 4.23 -28.52
CA SER A 284 -3.93 4.00 -29.62
C SER A 284 -4.62 4.31 -30.96
N SER A 285 -3.88 4.98 -31.84
CA SER A 285 -4.27 5.24 -33.24
C SER A 285 -3.72 4.19 -34.21
N TYR A 286 -2.89 3.25 -33.73
CA TYR A 286 -2.31 2.20 -34.54
C TYR A 286 -3.22 0.99 -34.64
N GLY A 287 -3.43 0.49 -35.87
CA GLY A 287 -4.23 -0.70 -36.13
C GLY A 287 -5.62 -0.60 -35.50
N THR A 288 -5.98 -1.62 -34.71
CA THR A 288 -7.22 -1.65 -33.93
C THR A 288 -7.10 -0.96 -32.55
N GLY A 289 -5.87 -0.66 -32.13
CA GLY A 289 -5.53 -0.10 -30.82
C GLY A 289 -5.79 -1.05 -29.63
N LYS A 290 -6.03 -2.34 -29.90
CA LYS A 290 -6.37 -3.39 -28.93
C LYS A 290 -5.80 -4.74 -29.40
N GLY A 291 -5.83 -5.76 -28.55
CA GLY A 291 -5.24 -7.07 -28.87
C GLY A 291 -3.74 -7.01 -29.22
N ASN A 292 -3.34 -7.54 -30.38
CA ASN A 292 -1.94 -7.49 -30.86
C ASN A 292 -1.41 -6.07 -31.15
N ASP A 293 -2.27 -5.05 -31.13
CA ASP A 293 -1.91 -3.65 -31.37
C ASP A 293 -1.70 -2.81 -30.09
N ILE A 294 -1.70 -3.43 -28.91
CA ILE A 294 -1.58 -2.72 -27.63
C ILE A 294 -0.14 -2.20 -27.43
N THR A 295 -0.05 -0.97 -26.93
CA THR A 295 1.14 -0.46 -26.24
C THR A 295 0.72 -0.01 -24.84
N THR A 296 1.48 -0.42 -23.83
CA THR A 296 1.32 -0.06 -22.42
C THR A 296 2.62 0.54 -21.90
N SER A 297 3.65 -0.28 -21.70
CA SER A 297 4.97 0.16 -21.19
C SER A 297 5.97 0.46 -22.30
N GLY A 298 5.71 -0.02 -23.52
CA GLY A 298 6.69 0.00 -24.61
C GLY A 298 7.58 -1.25 -24.65
N ILE A 299 7.62 -2.06 -23.61
CA ILE A 299 8.27 -3.39 -23.61
C ILE A 299 7.27 -4.40 -24.19
N GLU A 300 7.73 -5.37 -24.97
CA GLU A 300 6.89 -6.35 -25.66
C GLU A 300 7.36 -7.78 -25.41
N GLY A 301 6.49 -8.61 -24.85
CA GLY A 301 6.69 -10.06 -24.71
C GLY A 301 6.19 -10.62 -23.39
N ALA A 302 6.11 -11.95 -23.31
CA ALA A 302 5.79 -12.66 -22.08
C ALA A 302 7.04 -13.29 -21.47
N TRP A 303 7.00 -13.55 -20.17
CA TRP A 303 8.07 -14.21 -19.45
C TRP A 303 8.05 -15.73 -19.58
N THR A 304 6.86 -16.34 -19.65
CA THR A 304 6.64 -17.80 -19.57
C THR A 304 5.86 -18.32 -20.79
N PRO A 305 6.00 -19.62 -21.16
CA PRO A 305 5.20 -20.27 -22.21
C PRO A 305 3.76 -20.57 -21.77
N THR A 306 3.46 -20.37 -20.48
CA THR A 306 2.18 -20.65 -19.83
C THR A 306 1.65 -19.41 -19.08
N PRO A 307 1.42 -18.26 -19.75
CA PRO A 307 1.20 -16.97 -19.07
C PRO A 307 -0.08 -16.87 -18.24
N THR A 308 -0.96 -17.86 -18.31
CA THR A 308 -2.23 -17.94 -17.60
C THR A 308 -2.25 -19.07 -16.56
N LYS A 309 -1.08 -19.57 -16.18
CA LYS A 309 -0.94 -20.68 -15.22
C LYS A 309 0.22 -20.43 -14.26
N TRP A 310 0.00 -20.75 -12.99
CA TRP A 310 1.05 -20.80 -11.98
C TRP A 310 1.93 -22.02 -12.20
N ASP A 311 3.23 -21.77 -12.30
CA ASP A 311 4.30 -22.76 -12.30
C ASP A 311 5.61 -22.06 -11.93
N ASN A 312 6.74 -22.78 -12.01
CA ASN A 312 8.06 -22.24 -11.70
C ASN A 312 8.82 -21.76 -12.95
N THR A 313 8.15 -21.67 -14.11
CA THR A 313 8.84 -21.54 -15.39
C THR A 313 9.47 -20.16 -15.58
N TYR A 314 9.02 -19.12 -14.87
CA TYR A 314 9.72 -17.82 -14.84
C TYR A 314 11.16 -17.99 -14.35
N LEU A 315 11.37 -18.65 -13.21
CA LEU A 315 12.70 -18.86 -12.62
C LEU A 315 13.52 -19.86 -13.44
N GLU A 316 12.88 -20.89 -13.99
CA GLU A 316 13.52 -21.82 -14.92
C GLU A 316 14.09 -21.09 -16.15
N ILE A 317 13.28 -20.27 -16.81
CA ILE A 317 13.70 -19.49 -17.98
C ILE A 317 14.80 -18.49 -17.60
N LEU A 318 14.64 -17.79 -16.47
CA LEU A 318 15.62 -16.82 -15.99
C LEU A 318 17.03 -17.42 -15.92
N PHE A 319 17.16 -18.67 -15.46
CA PHE A 319 18.44 -19.36 -15.29
C PHE A 319 18.87 -20.27 -16.46
N SER A 320 17.94 -20.67 -17.34
CA SER A 320 18.23 -21.62 -18.42
C SER A 320 18.92 -21.03 -19.64
N TYR A 321 18.85 -19.71 -19.81
CA TYR A 321 19.28 -19.03 -21.04
C TYR A 321 20.31 -17.95 -20.80
N GLU A 322 21.11 -17.67 -21.83
CA GLU A 322 21.78 -16.38 -21.97
C GLU A 322 20.84 -15.39 -22.66
N TRP A 323 21.06 -14.11 -22.41
CA TRP A 323 20.11 -13.04 -22.74
C TRP A 323 20.68 -12.07 -23.77
N GLU A 324 19.94 -11.85 -24.85
CA GLU A 324 20.26 -10.88 -25.91
C GLU A 324 19.57 -9.54 -25.60
N LEU A 325 20.34 -8.46 -25.44
CA LEU A 325 19.80 -7.11 -25.30
C LEU A 325 19.31 -6.61 -26.66
N VAL A 326 18.02 -6.28 -26.74
CA VAL A 326 17.35 -5.81 -27.96
C VAL A 326 16.47 -4.59 -27.71
N LYS A 327 16.00 -3.98 -28.79
CA LYS A 327 14.91 -3.00 -28.75
C LYS A 327 13.57 -3.68 -29.08
N SER A 328 12.55 -3.37 -28.30
CA SER A 328 11.16 -3.75 -28.59
C SER A 328 10.66 -3.05 -29.87
N PRO A 329 9.50 -3.46 -30.43
CA PRO A 329 8.87 -2.74 -31.54
C PRO A 329 8.60 -1.25 -31.26
N ALA A 330 8.33 -0.90 -29.99
CA ALA A 330 8.17 0.49 -29.55
C ALA A 330 9.49 1.22 -29.20
N GLY A 331 10.63 0.53 -29.29
CA GLY A 331 11.96 1.12 -29.05
C GLY A 331 12.44 1.10 -27.58
N ALA A 332 11.78 0.35 -26.69
CA ALA A 332 12.23 0.15 -25.32
C ALA A 332 13.34 -0.92 -25.24
N TRP A 333 14.27 -0.80 -24.29
CA TRP A 333 15.23 -1.85 -24.00
C TRP A 333 14.55 -3.05 -23.33
N GLN A 334 14.88 -4.25 -23.82
CA GLN A 334 14.44 -5.52 -23.24
C GLN A 334 15.42 -6.63 -23.59
N TRP A 335 15.23 -7.79 -22.98
CA TRP A 335 16.11 -8.93 -23.16
C TRP A 335 15.33 -10.12 -23.68
N LEU A 336 15.84 -10.80 -24.70
CA LEU A 336 15.24 -12.01 -25.26
C LEU A 336 16.15 -13.21 -25.02
N ALA A 337 15.56 -14.36 -24.70
CA ALA A 337 16.32 -15.60 -24.55
C ALA A 337 17.04 -15.96 -25.86
N ILE A 338 18.31 -16.36 -25.77
CA ILE A 338 19.09 -16.87 -26.91
C ILE A 338 18.77 -18.36 -27.09
N ASP A 339 18.40 -18.74 -28.32
CA ASP A 339 18.08 -20.12 -28.72
C ASP A 339 17.17 -20.88 -27.73
N PRO A 340 15.99 -20.33 -27.39
CA PRO A 340 15.06 -20.99 -26.48
C PRO A 340 14.61 -22.34 -27.04
N LYS A 341 14.39 -23.30 -26.14
CA LYS A 341 13.87 -24.61 -26.53
C LYS A 341 12.43 -24.44 -27.04
N PRO A 342 11.96 -25.29 -27.97
CA PRO A 342 10.59 -25.20 -28.49
C PRO A 342 9.51 -25.15 -27.41
N GLU A 343 9.66 -25.90 -26.31
CA GLU A 343 8.73 -25.93 -25.18
C GLU A 343 8.73 -24.64 -24.33
N HIS A 344 9.76 -23.80 -24.45
CA HIS A 344 9.86 -22.50 -23.78
C HIS A 344 9.47 -21.34 -24.70
N MET A 345 9.11 -21.61 -25.95
CA MET A 345 8.56 -20.58 -26.84
C MET A 345 7.19 -20.15 -26.36
N VAL A 346 6.95 -18.84 -26.33
CA VAL A 346 5.71 -18.23 -25.85
C VAL A 346 4.68 -18.22 -26.99
N PRO A 347 3.49 -18.80 -26.83
CA PRO A 347 2.44 -18.70 -27.84
C PRO A 347 1.92 -17.25 -27.96
N ASP A 348 1.64 -16.79 -29.18
CA ASP A 348 1.00 -15.50 -29.39
C ASP A 348 -0.39 -15.44 -28.72
N PRO A 349 -0.78 -14.31 -28.10
CA PRO A 349 -2.05 -14.19 -27.39
C PRO A 349 -3.29 -14.25 -28.30
N PHE A 350 -3.17 -13.99 -29.60
CA PHE A 350 -4.30 -13.91 -30.53
C PHE A 350 -4.11 -14.70 -31.84
N GLU A 351 -2.89 -15.12 -32.18
CA GLU A 351 -2.56 -15.79 -33.44
C GLU A 351 -2.09 -17.25 -33.21
N PRO A 352 -2.97 -18.25 -33.38
CA PRO A 352 -2.61 -19.66 -33.20
C PRO A 352 -1.45 -20.10 -34.10
N GLY A 353 -0.44 -20.75 -33.51
CA GLY A 353 0.73 -21.26 -34.24
C GLY A 353 1.85 -20.24 -34.42
N VAL A 354 1.65 -18.98 -34.00
CA VAL A 354 2.72 -17.99 -33.89
C VAL A 354 3.35 -18.08 -32.49
N PHE A 355 4.67 -18.02 -32.43
CA PHE A 355 5.43 -18.14 -31.19
C PHE A 355 6.53 -17.10 -31.11
N HIS A 356 6.82 -16.65 -29.89
CA HIS A 356 7.80 -15.62 -29.56
C HIS A 356 8.83 -16.16 -28.57
N ARG A 357 10.02 -15.57 -28.57
CA ARG A 357 11.03 -15.87 -27.54
C ARG A 357 10.58 -15.30 -26.19
N PRO A 358 10.83 -15.98 -25.06
CA PRO A 358 10.67 -15.39 -23.74
C PRO A 358 11.41 -14.06 -23.61
N MET A 359 10.78 -13.11 -22.93
CA MET A 359 11.27 -11.76 -22.70
C MET A 359 11.49 -11.52 -21.20
N MET A 360 12.59 -10.84 -20.87
CA MET A 360 12.88 -10.32 -19.54
C MET A 360 13.17 -8.82 -19.63
N THR A 361 12.75 -8.07 -18.61
CA THR A 361 13.15 -6.67 -18.41
C THR A 361 14.56 -6.59 -17.81
N THR A 362 15.18 -5.41 -17.83
CA THR A 362 16.44 -5.21 -17.10
C THR A 362 16.25 -5.44 -15.60
N ALA A 363 15.08 -5.09 -15.06
CA ALA A 363 14.72 -5.33 -13.68
C ALA A 363 14.60 -6.83 -13.36
N ASP A 364 14.11 -7.66 -14.27
CA ASP A 364 14.07 -9.13 -14.08
C ASP A 364 15.48 -9.73 -14.01
N LEU A 365 16.36 -9.30 -14.91
CA LEU A 365 17.74 -9.76 -14.93
C LEU A 365 18.54 -9.36 -13.68
N ALA A 366 18.09 -8.35 -12.92
CA ALA A 366 18.67 -8.01 -11.63
C ALA A 366 18.69 -9.22 -10.69
N PHE A 367 17.66 -10.07 -10.73
CA PHE A 367 17.58 -11.28 -9.89
C PHE A 367 18.51 -12.40 -10.32
N ARG A 368 19.15 -12.31 -11.49
CA ARG A 368 20.20 -13.22 -11.93
C ARG A 368 21.61 -12.66 -11.68
N TYR A 369 21.79 -11.34 -11.81
CA TYR A 369 23.13 -10.74 -11.80
C TYR A 369 23.53 -10.09 -10.48
N ASP A 370 22.59 -9.74 -9.60
CA ASP A 370 22.89 -9.28 -8.24
C ASP A 370 23.24 -10.45 -7.31
N PRO A 371 24.38 -10.41 -6.58
CA PRO A 371 24.82 -11.55 -5.76
C PRO A 371 23.91 -11.93 -4.59
N ILE A 372 23.03 -11.04 -4.13
CA ILE A 372 22.08 -11.31 -3.05
C ILE A 372 20.82 -11.92 -3.65
N TYR A 373 20.24 -11.24 -4.64
CA TYR A 373 19.01 -11.72 -5.28
C TYR A 373 19.20 -13.03 -6.03
N GLU A 374 20.34 -13.24 -6.67
CA GLU A 374 20.65 -14.49 -7.38
C GLU A 374 20.54 -15.70 -6.47
N LYS A 375 21.06 -15.62 -5.24
CA LYS A 375 20.99 -16.72 -4.27
C LYS A 375 19.57 -17.02 -3.85
N ILE A 376 18.75 -15.98 -3.66
CA ILE A 376 17.35 -16.09 -3.29
C ILE A 376 16.55 -16.70 -4.44
N ALA A 377 16.68 -16.13 -5.64
CA ALA A 377 16.01 -16.59 -6.85
C ALA A 377 16.39 -18.03 -7.20
N ARG A 378 17.68 -18.39 -7.06
CA ARG A 378 18.14 -19.78 -7.27
C ARG A 378 17.54 -20.73 -6.25
N ARG A 379 17.43 -20.34 -4.98
CA ARG A 379 16.78 -21.18 -3.97
C ARG A 379 15.30 -21.39 -4.26
N TYR A 380 14.58 -20.36 -4.70
CA TYR A 380 13.18 -20.48 -5.15
C TYR A 380 13.05 -21.31 -6.43
N TYR A 381 14.04 -21.26 -7.32
CA TYR A 381 14.10 -22.13 -8.50
C TYR A 381 14.24 -23.61 -8.10
N GLU A 382 15.13 -23.89 -7.15
CA GLU A 382 15.42 -25.24 -6.65
C GLU A 382 14.32 -25.78 -5.72
N ASP A 383 13.55 -24.91 -5.07
CA ASP A 383 12.44 -25.24 -4.17
C ASP A 383 11.16 -24.45 -4.52
N PRO A 384 10.33 -24.97 -5.45
CA PRO A 384 9.09 -24.32 -5.87
C PRO A 384 8.04 -24.18 -4.75
N GLU A 385 8.07 -25.04 -3.72
CA GLU A 385 7.13 -24.96 -2.59
C GLU A 385 7.49 -23.78 -1.68
N LEU A 386 8.78 -23.61 -1.40
CA LEU A 386 9.30 -22.43 -0.70
C LEU A 386 8.96 -21.15 -1.45
N PHE A 387 9.13 -21.14 -2.77
CA PHE A 387 8.76 -20.00 -3.62
C PHE A 387 7.26 -19.67 -3.49
N ALA A 388 6.39 -20.68 -3.61
CA ALA A 388 4.94 -20.49 -3.49
C ALA A 388 4.53 -19.94 -2.11
N ASP A 389 5.12 -20.43 -1.02
CA ASP A 389 4.87 -19.93 0.33
C ASP A 389 5.34 -18.48 0.50
N ALA A 390 6.56 -18.17 0.02
CA ALA A 390 7.11 -16.82 0.07
C ALA A 390 6.24 -15.83 -0.73
N PHE A 391 5.82 -16.20 -1.93
CA PHE A 391 4.93 -15.38 -2.75
C PHE A 391 3.56 -15.19 -2.10
N ALA A 392 2.97 -16.25 -1.51
CA ALA A 392 1.67 -16.16 -0.84
C ALA A 392 1.69 -15.17 0.32
N LYS A 393 2.74 -15.21 1.14
CA LYS A 393 2.94 -14.30 2.29
C LYS A 393 3.24 -12.88 1.84
N ALA A 394 4.14 -12.70 0.87
CA ALA A 394 4.53 -11.39 0.38
C ALA A 394 3.37 -10.70 -0.37
N TRP A 395 2.58 -11.45 -1.15
CA TRP A 395 1.36 -10.95 -1.80
C TRP A 395 0.31 -10.52 -0.78
N PHE A 396 0.09 -11.32 0.28
CA PHE A 396 -0.83 -10.95 1.34
C PHE A 396 -0.38 -9.68 2.07
N LYS A 397 0.91 -9.59 2.43
CA LYS A 397 1.52 -8.38 3.03
C LYS A 397 1.35 -7.17 2.12
N LEU A 398 1.72 -7.26 0.85
CA LEU A 398 1.58 -6.19 -0.14
C LEU A 398 0.16 -5.63 -0.11
N THR A 399 -0.81 -6.53 -0.20
CA THR A 399 -2.20 -6.16 -0.40
C THR A 399 -2.89 -5.69 0.88
N HIS A 400 -2.31 -5.91 2.07
CA HIS A 400 -2.93 -5.60 3.37
C HIS A 400 -2.09 -4.68 4.28
N ARG A 401 -0.85 -4.32 3.91
CA ARG A 401 0.09 -3.52 4.73
C ARG A 401 -0.43 -2.18 5.22
N ASP A 402 -1.38 -1.57 4.49
CA ASP A 402 -1.98 -0.28 4.81
C ASP A 402 -3.35 -0.40 5.53
N MET A 403 -3.79 -1.62 5.82
CA MET A 403 -5.05 -1.85 6.55
C MET A 403 -4.89 -1.79 8.07
N GLY A 404 -3.67 -1.61 8.57
CA GLY A 404 -3.35 -1.64 10.00
C GLY A 404 -3.78 -2.94 10.68
N PRO A 405 -4.33 -2.88 11.91
CA PRO A 405 -4.50 -4.05 12.75
C PRO A 405 -5.57 -5.02 12.21
N LYS A 406 -5.31 -6.32 12.40
CA LYS A 406 -6.12 -7.43 11.86
C LYS A 406 -7.61 -7.39 12.21
N TRP A 407 -8.00 -6.80 13.34
CA TRP A 407 -9.43 -6.67 13.70
C TRP A 407 -10.22 -5.79 12.73
N ARG A 408 -9.55 -5.02 11.85
CA ARG A 408 -10.19 -4.30 10.74
C ARG A 408 -10.53 -5.19 9.55
N TYR A 409 -10.02 -6.42 9.50
CA TYR A 409 -10.08 -7.27 8.32
C TYR A 409 -11.40 -8.02 8.33
N LEU A 410 -12.12 -7.97 7.21
CA LEU A 410 -13.46 -8.51 7.07
C LEU A 410 -13.49 -9.67 6.08
N GLY A 411 -14.44 -10.59 6.27
CA GLY A 411 -14.72 -11.67 5.32
C GLY A 411 -14.25 -13.04 5.78
N PRO A 412 -14.64 -14.10 5.06
CA PRO A 412 -14.47 -15.48 5.50
C PRO A 412 -13.08 -16.07 5.25
N GLU A 413 -12.21 -15.36 4.51
CA GLU A 413 -10.88 -15.84 4.10
C GLU A 413 -9.73 -15.08 4.77
N VAL A 414 -9.99 -14.38 5.89
CA VAL A 414 -8.93 -13.73 6.67
C VAL A 414 -8.03 -14.81 7.29
N PRO A 415 -6.70 -14.80 7.03
CA PRO A 415 -5.80 -15.78 7.62
C PRO A 415 -5.83 -15.77 9.16
N ASN A 416 -5.75 -16.95 9.77
CA ASN A 416 -5.73 -17.10 11.23
C ASN A 416 -4.41 -16.63 11.85
N GLU A 417 -3.31 -16.72 11.12
CA GLU A 417 -1.99 -16.27 11.57
C GLU A 417 -1.96 -14.75 11.76
N ASP A 418 -1.25 -14.28 12.79
CA ASP A 418 -0.94 -12.88 13.00
C ASP A 418 0.46 -12.60 12.47
N PHE A 419 0.58 -11.59 11.60
CA PHE A 419 1.86 -11.20 11.04
C PHE A 419 2.42 -9.98 11.74
N ILE A 420 3.74 -9.93 11.93
CA ILE A 420 4.42 -8.85 12.65
C ILE A 420 4.12 -7.46 12.05
N TRP A 421 3.97 -7.35 10.72
CA TRP A 421 3.66 -6.10 10.04
C TRP A 421 2.22 -5.59 10.28
N GLN A 422 1.35 -6.40 10.91
CA GLN A 422 0.01 -6.00 11.35
C GLN A 422 0.03 -5.31 12.72
N ASP A 423 1.21 -5.14 13.32
CA ASP A 423 1.42 -4.63 14.67
C ASP A 423 0.51 -5.34 15.70
N PRO A 424 0.57 -6.68 15.81
CA PRO A 424 -0.40 -7.47 16.58
C PRO A 424 -0.44 -7.06 18.05
N ILE A 425 -1.62 -7.19 18.66
CA ILE A 425 -1.86 -6.84 20.07
C ILE A 425 -2.64 -8.00 20.68
N PRO A 426 -2.31 -8.46 21.90
CA PRO A 426 -3.03 -9.58 22.52
C PRO A 426 -4.51 -9.22 22.73
N PRO A 427 -5.42 -10.20 22.58
CA PRO A 427 -6.84 -9.98 22.85
C PRO A 427 -7.08 -9.69 24.33
N VAL A 428 -8.22 -9.08 24.64
CA VAL A 428 -8.68 -8.94 26.03
C VAL A 428 -9.07 -10.31 26.56
N ASP A 429 -8.45 -10.76 27.65
CA ASP A 429 -8.66 -12.06 28.30
C ASP A 429 -9.30 -11.97 29.70
N HIS A 430 -9.74 -10.77 30.10
CA HIS A 430 -10.30 -10.48 31.41
C HIS A 430 -11.53 -9.56 31.32
N PRO A 431 -12.41 -9.54 32.35
CA PRO A 431 -13.46 -8.54 32.44
C PRO A 431 -12.89 -7.11 32.46
N LEU A 432 -13.56 -6.19 31.76
CA LEU A 432 -13.15 -4.79 31.69
C LEU A 432 -13.52 -4.04 32.99
N ILE A 433 -12.75 -2.98 33.27
CA ILE A 433 -13.07 -2.02 34.34
C ILE A 433 -14.38 -1.28 34.03
N GLU A 434 -15.15 -0.98 35.06
CA GLU A 434 -16.45 -0.30 34.97
C GLU A 434 -16.35 1.15 35.50
N ALA A 435 -17.49 1.86 35.53
CA ALA A 435 -17.52 3.28 35.88
C ALA A 435 -16.93 3.59 37.28
N GLU A 436 -17.21 2.76 38.28
CA GLU A 436 -16.67 2.93 39.65
C GLU A 436 -15.16 2.68 39.72
N ASP A 437 -14.68 1.65 39.00
CA ASP A 437 -13.26 1.35 38.86
C ASP A 437 -12.52 2.51 38.19
N ILE A 438 -13.08 3.04 37.10
CA ILE A 438 -12.57 4.19 36.36
C ILE A 438 -12.47 5.42 37.28
N ALA A 439 -13.54 5.74 38.02
CA ALA A 439 -13.54 6.87 38.95
C ALA A 439 -12.46 6.73 40.03
N THR A 440 -12.30 5.52 40.57
CA THR A 440 -11.28 5.19 41.59
C THR A 440 -9.87 5.34 41.03
N LEU A 441 -9.61 4.79 39.84
CA LEU A 441 -8.32 4.87 39.18
C LEU A 441 -7.95 6.31 38.83
N LYS A 442 -8.89 7.14 38.34
CA LYS A 442 -8.64 8.57 38.10
C LYS A 442 -8.16 9.28 39.38
N GLN A 443 -8.80 9.04 40.52
CA GLN A 443 -8.38 9.62 41.79
C GLN A 443 -6.99 9.16 42.22
N ARG A 444 -6.67 7.86 42.05
CA ARG A 444 -5.33 7.34 42.34
C ARG A 444 -4.27 7.98 41.45
N LEU A 445 -4.55 8.12 40.15
CA LEU A 445 -3.64 8.75 39.18
C LEU A 445 -3.36 10.21 39.54
N LEU A 446 -4.39 10.98 39.91
CA LEU A 446 -4.22 12.38 40.33
C LEU A 446 -3.48 12.53 41.67
N ASN A 447 -3.60 11.55 42.57
CA ASN A 447 -2.91 11.53 43.85
C ASN A 447 -1.53 10.82 43.80
N SER A 448 -1.07 10.41 42.61
CA SER A 448 0.16 9.62 42.45
C SER A 448 1.46 10.43 42.63
N GLY A 449 1.37 11.76 42.66
CA GLY A 449 2.51 12.67 42.63
C GLY A 449 2.98 13.04 41.23
N LEU A 450 2.44 12.41 40.18
CA LEU A 450 2.67 12.83 38.80
C LEU A 450 2.00 14.16 38.51
N SER A 451 2.66 15.03 37.74
CA SER A 451 2.08 16.31 37.38
C SER A 451 0.99 16.17 36.30
N ILE A 452 0.10 17.16 36.20
CA ILE A 452 -0.87 17.25 35.08
C ILE A 452 -0.14 17.19 33.74
N ARG A 453 1.01 17.87 33.62
CA ARG A 453 1.83 17.88 32.41
C ARG A 453 2.28 16.49 32.05
N ASP A 454 2.84 15.73 32.99
CA ASP A 454 3.38 14.39 32.70
C ASP A 454 2.29 13.43 32.23
N LEU A 455 1.13 13.42 32.89
CA LEU A 455 0.00 12.58 32.50
C LEU A 455 -0.54 12.93 31.10
N VAL A 456 -0.69 14.22 30.79
CA VAL A 456 -1.13 14.66 29.46
C VAL A 456 -0.07 14.39 28.39
N TYR A 457 1.20 14.69 28.69
CA TYR A 457 2.32 14.53 27.75
C TYR A 457 2.52 13.05 27.40
N THR A 458 2.55 12.15 28.38
CA THR A 458 2.68 10.70 28.13
C THR A 458 1.49 10.14 27.36
N ALA A 459 0.25 10.56 27.69
CA ALA A 459 -0.93 10.15 26.95
C ALA A 459 -0.90 10.63 25.49
N TRP A 460 -0.51 11.88 25.26
CA TRP A 460 -0.34 12.44 23.92
C TRP A 460 0.76 11.71 23.14
N SER A 461 1.94 11.53 23.73
CA SER A 461 3.07 10.82 23.13
C SER A 461 2.71 9.39 22.68
N ALA A 462 1.84 8.70 23.43
CA ALA A 462 1.36 7.39 23.03
C ALA A 462 0.34 7.47 21.87
N ALA A 463 -0.59 8.42 21.93
CA ALA A 463 -1.67 8.55 20.96
C ALA A 463 -1.24 9.15 19.61
N SER A 464 -0.30 10.11 19.62
CA SER A 464 0.08 10.91 18.44
C SER A 464 0.89 10.16 17.39
N THR A 465 1.37 8.96 17.72
CA THR A 465 1.98 8.05 16.73
C THR A 465 0.98 7.50 15.72
N PHE A 466 -0.33 7.61 16.00
CA PHE A 466 -1.36 7.17 15.08
C PHE A 466 -1.35 7.99 13.79
N ARG A 467 -1.37 7.30 12.65
CA ARG A 467 -1.60 7.93 11.35
C ARG A 467 -2.70 7.21 10.59
N ASN A 468 -3.65 7.98 10.04
CA ASN A 468 -4.80 7.42 9.34
C ASN A 468 -4.44 6.84 7.96
N SER A 469 -3.25 7.14 7.42
CA SER A 469 -2.81 6.70 6.10
C SER A 469 -2.73 5.17 6.01
N ASP A 470 -2.08 4.52 6.98
CA ASP A 470 -1.96 3.05 7.07
C ASP A 470 -2.54 2.45 8.37
N LYS A 471 -3.19 3.29 9.19
CA LYS A 471 -3.82 2.93 10.48
C LYS A 471 -2.83 2.33 11.50
N ARG A 472 -1.54 2.63 11.38
CA ARG A 472 -0.51 2.24 12.36
C ARG A 472 -0.41 3.23 13.52
N GLY A 473 0.24 2.80 14.59
CA GLY A 473 0.48 3.59 15.80
C GLY A 473 -0.74 3.75 16.71
N GLY A 474 -0.66 4.70 17.63
CA GLY A 474 -1.68 5.00 18.64
C GLY A 474 -1.41 4.34 19.99
N ALA A 475 -2.30 4.63 20.95
CA ALA A 475 -2.09 4.28 22.35
C ALA A 475 -2.37 2.79 22.70
N ASN A 476 -3.07 2.04 21.85
CA ASN A 476 -3.32 0.62 22.10
C ASN A 476 -2.01 -0.18 21.96
N GLY A 477 -1.78 -1.16 22.84
CA GLY A 477 -0.52 -1.88 22.93
C GLY A 477 0.47 -1.28 23.93
N ALA A 478 0.25 -0.07 24.43
CA ALA A 478 1.20 0.68 25.27
C ALA A 478 2.64 0.63 24.72
N ARG A 479 2.78 0.73 23.39
CA ARG A 479 4.08 0.61 22.71
C ARG A 479 5.06 1.72 23.08
N ILE A 480 4.58 2.81 23.65
CA ILE A 480 5.43 3.87 24.22
C ILE A 480 6.42 3.33 25.27
N ARG A 481 6.13 2.21 25.95
CA ARG A 481 7.04 1.58 26.91
C ARG A 481 8.07 0.63 26.27
N LEU A 482 7.93 0.34 24.98
CA LEU A 482 8.74 -0.62 24.24
C LEU A 482 9.75 0.10 23.32
N ALA A 483 10.77 -0.62 22.88
CA ALA A 483 11.66 -0.10 21.84
C ALA A 483 10.90 -0.06 20.49
N PRO A 484 11.08 1.01 19.69
CA PRO A 484 11.99 2.13 19.90
C PRO A 484 11.37 3.32 20.67
N GLN A 485 10.05 3.34 20.86
CA GLN A 485 9.33 4.53 21.35
C GLN A 485 9.81 5.02 22.73
N LYS A 486 10.15 4.10 23.63
CA LYS A 486 10.65 4.43 24.97
C LYS A 486 11.97 5.22 24.95
N ASP A 487 12.72 5.09 23.85
CA ASP A 487 14.06 5.66 23.67
C ASP A 487 14.05 6.90 22.75
N TRP A 488 12.88 7.30 22.21
CA TRP A 488 12.77 8.51 21.37
C TRP A 488 13.00 9.79 22.17
N GLU A 489 13.79 10.71 21.61
CA GLU A 489 14.11 11.98 22.26
C GLU A 489 12.85 12.78 22.61
N VAL A 490 11.91 12.87 21.66
CA VAL A 490 10.63 13.58 21.81
C VAL A 490 9.76 13.03 22.96
N ASN A 491 10.03 11.82 23.44
CA ASN A 491 9.28 11.21 24.53
C ASN A 491 9.91 11.45 25.91
N GLU A 492 11.00 12.21 26.00
CA GLU A 492 11.73 12.50 27.24
C GLU A 492 12.05 11.21 28.04
N PRO A 493 12.91 10.30 27.55
CA PRO A 493 13.01 8.92 28.04
C PRO A 493 13.15 8.76 29.56
N ALA A 494 13.89 9.65 30.22
CA ALA A 494 14.03 9.65 31.67
C ALA A 494 12.73 10.00 32.41
N ASN A 495 12.00 11.01 31.92
CA ASN A 495 10.70 11.39 32.47
C ASN A 495 9.64 10.32 32.17
N LEU A 496 9.63 9.82 30.94
CA LEU A 496 8.73 8.73 30.54
C LEU A 496 8.93 7.49 31.41
N ALA A 497 10.18 7.06 31.65
CA ALA A 497 10.48 5.92 32.52
C ALA A 497 9.96 6.13 33.95
N HIS A 498 10.06 7.36 34.49
CA HIS A 498 9.49 7.69 35.80
C HIS A 498 7.96 7.57 35.80
N VAL A 499 7.28 8.17 34.82
CA VAL A 499 5.82 8.11 34.69
C VAL A 499 5.34 6.66 34.56
N LEU A 500 5.94 5.90 33.65
CA LEU A 500 5.56 4.50 33.42
C LEU A 500 5.75 3.65 34.68
N GLY A 501 6.83 3.82 35.43
CA GLY A 501 7.04 3.09 36.69
C GLY A 501 5.96 3.37 37.75
N VAL A 502 5.45 4.61 37.82
CA VAL A 502 4.31 4.95 38.70
C VAL A 502 3.01 4.32 38.21
N LEU A 503 2.74 4.39 36.89
CA LEU A 503 1.54 3.79 36.30
C LEU A 503 1.52 2.26 36.44
N GLU A 504 2.66 1.59 36.24
CA GLU A 504 2.82 0.14 36.43
C GLU A 504 2.55 -0.28 37.87
N LYS A 505 3.00 0.51 38.85
CA LYS A 505 2.68 0.24 40.26
C LYS A 505 1.17 0.32 40.52
N ILE A 506 0.49 1.36 40.01
CA ILE A 506 -0.97 1.50 40.13
C ILE A 506 -1.67 0.33 39.45
N GLN A 507 -1.19 -0.09 38.27
CA GLN A 507 -1.71 -1.24 37.53
C GLN A 507 -1.64 -2.52 38.36
N GLN A 508 -0.47 -2.83 38.91
CA GLN A 508 -0.23 -4.04 39.69
C GLN A 508 -1.09 -4.06 40.96
N GLU A 509 -1.17 -2.95 41.69
CA GLU A 509 -2.01 -2.82 42.89
C GLU A 509 -3.50 -3.01 42.58
N PHE A 510 -4.00 -2.42 41.49
CA PHE A 510 -5.38 -2.62 41.06
C PHE A 510 -5.62 -4.08 40.66
N ASN A 511 -4.79 -4.64 39.78
CA ASN A 511 -4.96 -6.00 39.27
C ASN A 511 -4.86 -7.08 40.36
N ALA A 512 -4.12 -6.82 41.46
CA ALA A 512 -4.01 -7.72 42.59
C ALA A 512 -5.23 -7.67 43.55
N THR A 513 -5.96 -6.55 43.57
CA THR A 513 -7.04 -6.30 44.55
C THR A 513 -8.43 -6.19 43.93
N ALA A 514 -8.52 -6.06 42.61
CA ALA A 514 -9.77 -5.95 41.89
C ALA A 514 -10.64 -7.21 42.07
N SER A 515 -11.91 -6.98 42.39
CA SER A 515 -12.89 -8.06 42.52
C SER A 515 -13.35 -8.56 41.15
N GLY A 516 -13.82 -9.81 41.09
CA GLY A 516 -14.39 -10.38 39.87
C GLY A 516 -13.38 -10.67 38.74
N GLY A 517 -12.07 -10.69 39.04
CA GLY A 517 -11.02 -10.97 38.05
C GLY A 517 -10.79 -9.85 37.04
N LYS A 518 -11.38 -8.66 37.27
CA LYS A 518 -11.13 -7.46 36.47
C LYS A 518 -9.66 -7.10 36.50
N LYS A 519 -9.15 -6.58 35.38
CA LYS A 519 -7.81 -6.01 35.28
C LYS A 519 -7.86 -4.73 34.46
N VAL A 520 -6.83 -3.91 34.61
CA VAL A 520 -6.56 -2.75 33.76
C VAL A 520 -5.20 -2.92 33.07
N SER A 521 -5.12 -2.58 31.79
CA SER A 521 -3.88 -2.54 31.03
C SER A 521 -3.12 -1.25 31.30
N LEU A 522 -1.82 -1.25 31.04
CA LEU A 522 -1.01 -0.04 31.11
C LEU A 522 -1.43 0.93 30.01
N ALA A 523 -1.80 0.41 28.83
CA ALA A 523 -2.34 1.19 27.73
C ALA A 523 -3.59 1.99 28.14
N ASP A 524 -4.51 1.38 28.90
CA ASP A 524 -5.66 2.08 29.42
C ASP A 524 -5.29 3.07 30.53
N LEU A 525 -4.33 2.74 31.42
CA LEU A 525 -3.87 3.68 32.45
C LEU A 525 -3.17 4.92 31.90
N ILE A 526 -2.37 4.78 30.85
CA ILE A 526 -1.73 5.92 30.17
C ILE A 526 -2.80 6.89 29.66
N VAL A 527 -3.81 6.38 28.93
CA VAL A 527 -4.89 7.21 28.38
C VAL A 527 -5.77 7.77 29.50
N LEU A 528 -6.11 6.94 30.50
CA LEU A 528 -6.94 7.35 31.64
C LEU A 528 -6.26 8.44 32.47
N GLY A 529 -4.93 8.37 32.61
CA GLY A 529 -4.11 9.41 33.25
C GLY A 529 -4.27 10.76 32.56
N GLY A 530 -4.11 10.79 31.24
CA GLY A 530 -4.34 12.00 30.44
C GLY A 530 -5.77 12.53 30.56
N VAL A 531 -6.77 11.65 30.52
CA VAL A 531 -8.19 12.00 30.72
C VAL A 531 -8.40 12.65 32.10
N ALA A 532 -7.92 12.03 33.18
CA ALA A 532 -8.04 12.56 34.53
C ALA A 532 -7.36 13.93 34.67
N ALA A 533 -6.17 14.09 34.07
CA ALA A 533 -5.41 15.32 34.10
C ALA A 533 -6.12 16.47 33.34
N ILE A 534 -6.77 16.19 32.21
CA ILE A 534 -7.58 17.18 31.48
C ILE A 534 -8.80 17.61 32.30
N GLU A 535 -9.52 16.66 32.92
CA GLU A 535 -10.65 16.97 33.81
C GLU A 535 -10.21 17.84 34.99
N GLN A 536 -9.07 17.50 35.61
CA GLN A 536 -8.50 18.27 36.71
C GLN A 536 -8.07 19.69 36.27
N ALA A 537 -7.46 19.83 35.10
CA ALA A 537 -7.07 21.12 34.54
C ALA A 537 -8.28 22.01 34.24
N ALA A 538 -9.34 21.43 33.65
CA ALA A 538 -10.59 22.14 33.39
C ALA A 538 -11.26 22.61 34.70
N ARG A 539 -11.28 21.76 35.73
CA ARG A 539 -11.80 22.12 37.06
C ARG A 539 -11.01 23.24 37.71
N ALA A 540 -9.68 23.21 37.61
CA ALA A 540 -8.83 24.29 38.10
C ALA A 540 -9.11 25.63 37.37
N ALA A 541 -9.59 25.57 36.12
CA ALA A 541 -10.05 26.73 35.35
C ALA A 541 -11.53 27.09 35.58
N GLY A 542 -12.24 26.41 36.49
CA GLY A 542 -13.64 26.69 36.83
C GLY A 542 -14.69 25.96 35.97
N PHE A 543 -14.29 24.95 35.19
CA PHE A 543 -15.19 24.17 34.35
C PHE A 543 -15.30 22.73 34.86
N ASP A 544 -16.53 22.25 35.10
CA ASP A 544 -16.78 20.83 35.39
C ASP A 544 -17.14 20.10 34.09
N VAL A 545 -16.17 19.38 33.54
CA VAL A 545 -16.31 18.64 32.28
C VAL A 545 -16.03 17.16 32.54
N GLY A 546 -16.85 16.28 31.93
CA GLY A 546 -16.58 14.85 31.86
C GLY A 546 -15.90 14.53 30.54
N VAL A 547 -14.68 13.99 30.60
CA VAL A 547 -13.94 13.56 29.41
C VAL A 547 -14.21 12.07 29.19
N PRO A 548 -14.81 11.68 28.03
CA PRO A 548 -15.14 10.28 27.77
C PRO A 548 -13.91 9.38 27.78
N PHE A 549 -14.06 8.21 28.40
CA PHE A 549 -13.05 7.15 28.41
C PHE A 549 -13.69 5.82 28.04
N ARG A 550 -13.00 5.04 27.21
CA ARG A 550 -13.40 3.68 26.82
C ARG A 550 -12.25 2.73 27.16
N PRO A 551 -12.42 1.78 28.10
CA PRO A 551 -11.43 0.75 28.39
C PRO A 551 -11.44 -0.34 27.30
N GLY A 552 -10.45 -1.22 27.36
CA GLY A 552 -10.30 -2.37 26.46
C GLY A 552 -9.04 -2.33 25.61
N ARG A 553 -8.13 -1.38 25.84
CA ARG A 553 -6.78 -1.48 25.29
C ARG A 553 -6.04 -2.59 26.02
N THR A 554 -5.09 -3.21 25.34
CA THR A 554 -4.22 -4.25 25.91
C THR A 554 -2.76 -3.89 25.68
N ASP A 555 -1.86 -4.63 26.33
CA ASP A 555 -0.43 -4.32 26.37
C ASP A 555 0.33 -5.26 25.42
N ALA A 556 0.87 -4.74 24.31
CA ALA A 556 1.67 -5.51 23.35
C ALA A 556 3.03 -5.89 23.96
N THR A 557 3.68 -6.93 23.44
CA THR A 557 5.04 -7.32 23.83
C THR A 557 6.09 -6.76 22.87
N GLN A 558 7.38 -6.86 23.23
CA GLN A 558 8.47 -6.49 22.33
C GLN A 558 8.50 -7.39 21.09
N ASP A 559 8.22 -8.69 21.23
CA ASP A 559 8.17 -9.63 20.09
C ASP A 559 7.03 -9.30 19.10
N GLN A 560 6.01 -8.58 19.56
CA GLN A 560 4.91 -8.05 18.74
C GLN A 560 5.17 -6.63 18.22
N THR A 561 6.39 -6.11 18.40
CA THR A 561 6.77 -4.73 18.06
C THR A 561 8.11 -4.73 17.35
N ASP A 562 8.06 -4.70 16.03
CA ASP A 562 9.25 -4.61 15.18
C ASP A 562 9.89 -3.21 15.26
N VAL A 563 11.12 -3.17 15.76
CA VAL A 563 11.86 -1.93 16.03
C VAL A 563 12.06 -1.10 14.76
N GLU A 564 12.44 -1.74 13.66
CA GLU A 564 12.73 -1.04 12.40
C GLU A 564 11.46 -0.46 11.80
N SER A 565 10.37 -1.24 11.81
CA SER A 565 9.06 -0.82 11.32
C SER A 565 8.43 0.30 12.16
N PHE A 566 8.70 0.38 13.47
CA PHE A 566 8.21 1.46 14.32
C PHE A 566 9.09 2.71 14.28
N ALA A 567 10.37 2.61 13.91
CA ALA A 567 11.28 3.76 13.84
C ALA A 567 10.79 4.86 12.90
N VAL A 568 10.08 4.50 11.83
CA VAL A 568 9.47 5.44 10.87
C VAL A 568 8.30 6.27 11.43
N LEU A 569 7.83 5.95 12.64
CA LEU A 569 6.79 6.70 13.34
C LEU A 569 7.38 7.74 14.30
N GLU A 570 8.71 7.78 14.48
CA GLU A 570 9.36 8.83 15.26
C GLU A 570 9.15 10.18 14.55
N PRO A 571 8.51 11.18 15.21
CA PRO A 571 8.23 12.45 14.56
C PRO A 571 9.48 13.31 14.48
N GLU A 572 9.75 13.87 13.30
CA GLU A 572 10.76 14.93 13.13
C GLU A 572 10.34 16.26 13.76
N ALA A 573 9.03 16.49 13.90
CA ALA A 573 8.47 17.63 14.60
C ALA A 573 7.10 17.26 15.21
N ASP A 574 6.80 17.81 16.39
CA ASP A 574 5.51 17.69 17.04
C ASP A 574 5.09 19.05 17.63
N GLY A 575 4.15 19.73 16.94
CA GLY A 575 3.66 21.03 17.35
C GLY A 575 2.85 21.04 18.66
N PHE A 576 2.27 19.91 19.07
CA PHE A 576 1.52 19.81 20.33
C PHE A 576 2.45 19.72 21.54
N ARG A 577 3.65 19.16 21.33
CA ARG A 577 4.72 19.09 22.34
C ARG A 577 5.78 20.17 22.17
N ASN A 578 5.64 21.04 21.17
CA ASN A 578 6.62 22.06 20.78
C ASN A 578 8.03 21.47 20.59
N TYR A 579 8.10 20.35 19.87
CA TYR A 579 9.34 19.65 19.54
C TYR A 579 9.67 19.79 18.06
N VAL A 580 10.95 20.00 17.77
CA VAL A 580 11.56 19.87 16.44
C VAL A 580 12.91 19.18 16.65
N ARG A 581 13.17 18.10 15.91
CA ARG A 581 14.43 17.37 15.97
C ARG A 581 15.57 18.31 15.57
N SER A 582 16.60 18.38 16.42
CA SER A 582 17.76 19.28 16.25
C SER A 582 18.81 18.74 15.31
#